data_AF-A0A4U1AND1-F1
#
_entry.id   AF-A0A4U1AND1-F1
#
_cell.length_a   1.000
_cell.length_b   1.000
_cell.length_c   1.000
_cell.angle_alpha   90.00
_cell.angle_beta   90.00
_cell.angle_gamma   90.00
#
_symmetry.space_group_name_H-M   'P 1'
#
loop_
_entity.id
_entity.type
_entity.pdbx_description
1 polymer ?
#
loop_
_entity_poly.entity_id
_entity_poly.type
_entity_poly.pdbx_seq_one_letter_code
_entity_poly.pdbx_strand_id
1 'polypeptide(L)'
;MSVKTERITILGTPDFKAFLTREAKKEGVSLSQLVRERCRQKPATTEDEELLSLLVAEVVQATAKAKVSLERGLADAEKILTEIRKAA
;
A
#
# COMPACT_ATOMS: atom_id res chain seq x y z
N MET A 1 -6.66 27.75 3.16
CA MET A 1 -7.57 26.73 2.57
C MET A 1 -8.86 27.43 2.17
N SER A 2 -9.32 27.34 0.91
CA SER A 2 -10.64 27.88 0.57
C SER A 2 -11.72 26.95 1.16
N VAL A 3 -12.57 27.52 2.01
CA VAL A 3 -13.71 26.81 2.60
C VAL A 3 -14.63 26.38 1.45
N LYS A 4 -15.02 25.10 1.42
CA LYS A 4 -15.91 24.58 0.38
C LYS A 4 -17.35 24.97 0.74
N THR A 5 -17.84 26.06 0.18
CA THR A 5 -19.13 26.69 0.56
C THR A 5 -20.29 26.33 -0.37
N GLU A 6 -20.03 25.84 -1.58
CA GLU A 6 -21.07 25.48 -2.54
C GLU A 6 -21.75 24.14 -2.19
N ARG A 7 -23.08 24.15 -2.26
CA ARG A 7 -23.92 22.96 -2.04
C ARG A 7 -24.14 22.23 -3.36
N ILE A 8 -23.91 20.91 -3.33
CA ILE A 8 -24.20 20.02 -4.45
C ILE A 8 -25.37 19.13 -4.05
N THR A 9 -26.42 19.11 -4.88
CA THR A 9 -27.57 18.23 -4.71
C THR A 9 -27.39 17.00 -5.59
N ILE A 10 -27.38 15.81 -4.98
CA ILE A 10 -27.26 14.53 -5.70
C ILE A 10 -28.57 13.78 -5.53
N LEU A 11 -29.24 13.49 -6.65
CA LEU A 11 -30.38 12.58 -6.66
C LEU A 11 -29.84 11.15 -6.66
N GLY A 12 -30.34 10.31 -5.75
CA GLY A 12 -29.93 8.93 -5.61
C GLY A 12 -31.06 8.07 -5.08
N THR A 13 -30.92 6.75 -5.23
CA THR A 13 -31.87 5.80 -4.64
C THR A 13 -31.66 5.66 -3.13
N PRO A 14 -32.66 5.17 -2.37
CA PRO A 14 -32.50 4.87 -0.95
C PRO A 14 -31.30 3.94 -0.68
N ASP A 15 -31.12 2.92 -1.52
CA ASP A 15 -30.01 1.98 -1.43
C ASP A 15 -28.66 2.64 -1.66
N PHE A 16 -28.59 3.56 -2.63
CA PHE A 16 -27.36 4.31 -2.90
C PHE A 16 -26.98 5.21 -1.72
N LYS A 17 -27.96 5.86 -1.06
CA LYS A 17 -27.72 6.64 0.16
C LYS A 17 -27.23 5.75 1.30
N ALA A 18 -27.84 4.58 1.49
CA ALA A 18 -27.42 3.61 2.51
C ALA A 18 -25.98 3.11 2.26
N PHE A 19 -25.65 2.83 1.00
CA PHE A 19 -24.31 2.46 0.57
C PHE A 19 -23.28 3.55 0.93
N LEU A 20 -23.50 4.80 0.51
CA LEU A 20 -22.58 5.90 0.79
C LEU A 20 -22.42 6.15 2.30
N THR A 21 -23.50 6.00 3.07
CA THR A 21 -23.47 6.16 4.52
C THR A 21 -22.62 5.08 5.18
N ARG A 22 -22.72 3.83 4.71
CA ARG A 22 -21.91 2.71 5.21
C ARG A 22 -20.44 2.89 4.88
N GLU A 23 -20.12 3.28 3.65
CA GLU A 23 -18.75 3.52 3.20
C GLU A 23 -18.11 4.67 3.98
N ALA A 24 -18.84 5.79 4.16
CA ALA A 24 -18.37 6.93 4.94
C ALA A 24 -18.09 6.54 6.40
N LYS A 25 -18.95 5.70 6.99
CA LYS A 25 -18.75 5.17 8.35
C LYS A 25 -17.55 4.24 8.45
N LYS A 26 -17.30 3.43 7.43
CA LYS A 26 -16.15 2.51 7.36
C LYS A 26 -14.82 3.28 7.30
N GLU A 27 -14.79 4.36 6.53
CA GLU A 27 -13.60 5.21 6.37
C GLU A 27 -13.48 6.29 7.48
N GLY A 28 -14.49 6.44 8.34
CA GLY A 28 -14.48 7.39 9.45
C GLY A 28 -14.61 8.86 9.04
N VAL A 29 -15.08 9.12 7.81
CA VAL A 29 -15.17 10.45 7.20
C VAL A 29 -16.63 10.87 6.99
N SER A 30 -16.87 12.15 6.77
CA SER A 30 -18.20 12.63 6.37
C SER A 30 -18.55 12.17 4.95
N LEU A 31 -19.84 11.98 4.65
CA LEU A 31 -20.29 11.58 3.31
C LEU A 31 -19.84 12.57 2.24
N SER A 32 -19.86 13.88 2.54
CA SER A 32 -19.37 14.92 1.62
C SER A 32 -17.87 14.85 1.39
N GLN A 33 -17.10 14.41 2.40
CA GLN A 33 -15.66 14.19 2.27
C GLN A 33 -15.36 12.96 1.43
N LEU A 34 -16.04 11.83 1.71
CA LEU A 34 -15.95 10.60 0.94
C LEU A 34 -16.18 10.85 -0.56
N VAL A 35 -17.26 11.55 -0.90
CA VAL A 35 -17.59 11.87 -2.30
C VAL A 35 -16.47 12.72 -2.92
N ARG A 36 -15.96 13.73 -2.20
CA ARG A 36 -14.88 14.59 -2.72
C ARG A 36 -13.56 13.84 -2.89
N GLU A 37 -13.26 12.89 -2.02
CA GLU A 37 -12.05 12.07 -2.09
C GLU A 37 -12.14 11.13 -3.28
N ARG A 38 -13.24 10.40 -3.43
CA ARG A 38 -13.44 9.50 -4.59
C ARG A 38 -13.57 10.22 -5.93
N CYS A 39 -14.09 11.45 -5.96
CA CYS A 39 -14.11 12.25 -7.19
C CYS A 39 -12.78 12.95 -7.49
N ARG A 40 -11.91 13.16 -6.47
CA ARG A 40 -10.56 13.74 -6.67
C ARG A 40 -9.52 12.68 -6.97
N GLN A 41 -9.65 11.50 -6.38
CA GLN A 41 -8.92 10.33 -6.79
C GLN A 41 -9.41 10.02 -8.20
N LYS A 42 -8.58 10.34 -9.20
CA LYS A 42 -8.66 9.60 -10.45
C LYS A 42 -8.62 8.13 -10.06
N PRO A 43 -9.52 7.27 -10.55
CA PRO A 43 -9.28 5.84 -10.43
C PRO A 43 -7.84 5.62 -10.91
N ALA A 44 -7.04 4.91 -10.11
CA ALA A 44 -5.73 4.46 -10.55
C ALA A 44 -5.94 3.88 -11.95
N THR A 45 -5.25 4.45 -12.95
CA THR A 45 -5.40 3.91 -14.30
C THR A 45 -4.92 2.47 -14.25
N THR A 46 -5.39 1.63 -15.16
CA THR A 46 -4.88 0.26 -15.28
C THR A 46 -3.34 0.25 -15.36
N GLU A 47 -2.74 1.28 -15.96
CA GLU A 47 -1.30 1.51 -16.02
C GLU A 47 -0.64 1.73 -14.65
N ASP A 48 -1.28 2.47 -13.73
CA ASP A 48 -0.76 2.70 -12.37
C ASP A 48 -0.75 1.39 -11.55
N GLU A 49 -1.79 0.58 -11.69
CA GLU A 49 -1.90 -0.74 -11.03
C GLU A 49 -0.90 -1.75 -11.64
N GLU A 50 -0.70 -1.73 -12.95
CA GLU A 50 0.32 -2.54 -13.64
C GLU A 50 1.73 -2.17 -13.19
N LEU A 51 2.03 -0.86 -13.11
CA LEU A 51 3.32 -0.39 -12.61
C LEU A 51 3.55 -0.79 -11.15
N LEU A 52 2.53 -0.68 -10.30
CA LEU A 52 2.61 -1.10 -8.91
C LEU A 52 2.89 -2.60 -8.78
N SER A 53 2.23 -3.42 -9.59
CA SER A 53 2.46 -4.87 -9.65
C SER A 53 3.92 -5.22 -10.01
N LEU A 54 4.48 -4.54 -11.01
CA LEU A 54 5.88 -4.73 -11.41
C LEU A 54 6.85 -4.33 -10.29
N LEU A 55 6.61 -3.21 -9.61
CA LEU A 55 7.43 -2.76 -8.48
C LEU A 55 7.40 -3.76 -7.32
N VAL A 56 6.21 -4.29 -7.00
CA VAL A 56 6.06 -5.32 -5.96
C VAL A 56 6.85 -6.58 -6.33
N ALA A 57 6.78 -7.03 -7.58
CA ALA A 57 7.54 -8.18 -8.06
C ALA A 57 9.05 -7.98 -7.93
N GLU A 58 9.56 -6.80 -8.30
CA GLU A 58 10.99 -6.47 -8.17
C GLU A 58 11.43 -6.44 -6.70
N VAL A 59 10.63 -5.86 -5.80
CA VAL A 59 10.92 -5.84 -4.36
C VAL A 59 10.97 -7.26 -3.79
N VAL A 60 10.04 -8.13 -4.17
CA VAL A 60 10.04 -9.54 -3.74
C VAL A 60 11.30 -10.24 -4.23
N GLN A 61 11.70 -10.03 -5.48
CA GLN A 61 12.91 -10.64 -6.03
C GLN A 61 14.18 -10.11 -5.34
N ALA A 62 14.29 -8.81 -5.15
CA ALA A 62 15.43 -8.17 -4.50
C ALA A 62 15.57 -8.62 -3.04
N THR A 63 14.47 -8.70 -2.30
CA THR A 63 14.48 -9.16 -0.90
C THR A 63 14.86 -10.65 -0.79
N ALA A 64 14.40 -11.50 -1.71
CA ALA A 64 14.82 -12.89 -1.76
C ALA A 64 16.33 -13.03 -2.02
N LYS A 65 16.88 -12.28 -2.97
CA LYS A 65 18.33 -12.24 -3.24
C LYS A 65 19.13 -11.74 -2.03
N ALA A 66 18.65 -10.68 -1.38
CA ALA A 66 19.29 -10.13 -0.19
C ALA A 66 19.33 -11.14 0.96
N LYS A 67 18.23 -11.87 1.18
CA LYS A 67 18.16 -12.94 2.18
C LYS A 67 19.21 -14.03 1.94
N VAL A 68 19.30 -14.54 0.72
CA VAL A 68 20.28 -15.59 0.35
C VAL A 68 21.71 -15.11 0.56
N SER A 69 22.02 -13.87 0.15
CA SER A 69 23.35 -13.29 0.35
C SER A 69 23.71 -13.14 1.83
N LEU A 70 22.73 -12.76 2.68
CA LEU A 70 22.92 -12.63 4.12
C LEU A 70 23.18 -13.99 4.78
N GLU A 71 22.39 -15.01 4.44
CA GLU A 71 22.54 -16.38 4.95
C GLU A 71 23.91 -16.96 4.59
N ARG A 72 24.36 -16.74 3.35
CA ARG A 72 25.71 -17.14 2.94
C ARG A 72 26.80 -16.41 3.72
N GLY A 73 26.68 -15.10 3.89
CA GLY A 73 27.65 -14.31 4.66
C GLY A 73 27.74 -14.75 6.12
N LEU A 74 26.60 -15.10 6.74
CA LEU A 74 26.55 -15.67 8.09
C LEU A 74 27.26 -17.03 8.16
N ALA A 75 26.97 -17.93 7.22
CA ALA A 75 27.61 -19.25 7.16
C ALA A 75 29.14 -19.16 6.98
N ASP A 76 29.60 -18.26 6.10
CA ASP A 76 31.02 -18.01 5.87
C ASP A 76 31.69 -17.44 7.13
N ALA A 77 31.03 -16.51 7.83
CA ALA A 77 31.53 -15.95 9.09
C ALA A 77 31.60 -17.00 10.21
N GLU A 78 30.60 -17.87 10.35
CA GLU A 78 30.60 -18.97 11.32
C GLU A 78 31.71 -19.98 11.05
N LYS A 79 31.97 -20.27 9.77
CA LYS A 79 33.07 -21.15 9.37
C LYS A 79 34.42 -20.57 9.79
N ILE A 80 34.67 -19.29 9.49
CA ILE A 80 35.89 -18.59 9.88
C ILE A 80 36.04 -18.56 11.41
N LEU A 81 34.97 -18.24 12.15
CA LEU A 81 34.96 -18.25 13.61
C LEU A 81 35.36 -19.63 14.17
N THR A 82 34.86 -20.71 13.56
CA THR A 82 35.17 -22.08 13.96
C THR A 82 36.62 -22.44 13.67
N GLU A 83 37.18 -22.00 12.54
CA GLU A 83 38.60 -22.18 12.21
C GLU A 83 39.51 -21.45 13.22
N ILE A 84 39.18 -20.19 13.55
CA ILE A 84 39.92 -19.41 14.57
C ILE A 84 39.89 -20.13 15.92
N ARG A 85 38.72 -20.62 16.35
CA ARG A 85 38.56 -21.34 17.62
C ARG A 85 39.31 -22.68 17.68
N LYS A 86 39.56 -23.32 16.54
CA LYS A 86 40.32 -24.58 16.47
C LYS A 86 41.83 -24.37 16.41
N ALA A 87 42.28 -23.18 16.01
CA ALA A 87 43.69 -22.80 15.92
C ALA A 87 44.24 -22.16 17.21
N ALA A 88 43.36 -21.84 18.17
CA ALA A 88 43.68 -21.38 19.52
C ALA A 88 43.70 -22.56 20.51
#